data_AF-A0A4R2QD16-F1
#
_entry.id   AF-A0A4R2QD16-F1
#
_cell.length_a   1.000
_cell.length_b   1.000
_cell.length_c   1.000
_cell.angle_alpha   90.00
_cell.angle_beta   90.00
_cell.angle_gamma   90.00
#
_symmetry.space_group_name_H-M   'P 1'
#
loop_
_entity.id
_entity.type
_entity.pdbx_description
1 polymer ?
#
loop_
_entity_poly.entity_id
_entity_poly.type
_entity_poly.pdbx_seq_one_letter_code
_entity_poly.pdbx_strand_id
1 'polypeptide(L)'
;MLDLHWDYRHDIEYRRELAKGHRVHTYTERAEDMGFCFSQPPGREQQWLVHYTRACAEDFLYRVEAPSGDWIVSVYRRPPDRSRQHIVTIRMRWQAPDQDADVTR
;
A
#
# COMPACT_ATOMS: atom_id res chain seq x y z
N MET A 1 27.11 5.14 -19.06
CA MET A 1 26.35 6.08 -18.22
C MET A 1 25.53 5.19 -17.28
N LEU A 2 25.95 5.03 -16.03
CA LEU A 2 25.16 4.28 -15.05
C LEU A 2 23.98 5.18 -14.73
N ASP A 3 22.80 4.84 -15.22
CA ASP A 3 21.55 5.45 -14.78
C ASP A 3 21.48 5.26 -13.26
N LEU A 4 21.78 6.31 -12.50
CA LEU A 4 21.41 6.46 -11.10
C LEU A 4 19.90 6.70 -11.03
N HIS A 5 19.11 5.82 -11.66
CA HIS A 5 17.69 5.75 -11.39
C HIS A 5 17.56 5.19 -9.98
N TRP A 6 17.44 6.09 -9.02
CA TRP A 6 17.09 5.71 -7.66
C TRP A 6 15.79 4.91 -7.74
N ASP A 7 15.85 3.66 -7.30
CA ASP A 7 14.75 2.72 -7.50
C ASP A 7 13.66 2.89 -6.44
N TYR A 8 12.89 3.97 -6.60
CA TYR A 8 11.72 4.29 -5.78
C TYR A 8 10.43 3.59 -6.26
N ARG A 9 10.56 2.63 -7.17
CA ARG A 9 9.41 1.94 -7.77
C ARG A 9 8.94 0.84 -6.83
N HIS A 10 7.68 0.92 -6.47
CA HIS A 10 7.00 -0.03 -5.62
C HIS A 10 5.76 -0.58 -6.31
N ASP A 11 5.49 -1.86 -6.07
CA ASP A 11 4.17 -2.45 -6.29
C ASP A 11 3.48 -2.57 -4.94
N ILE A 12 2.27 -2.04 -4.84
CA ILE A 12 1.39 -2.20 -3.68
C ILE A 12 0.23 -3.08 -4.12
N GLU A 13 0.12 -4.26 -3.51
CA GLU A 13 -0.94 -5.22 -3.81
C GLU A 13 -2.00 -5.18 -2.72
N TYR A 14 -3.27 -5.08 -3.15
CA TYR A 14 -4.43 -4.99 -2.27
C TYR A 14 -5.23 -6.27 -2.41
N ARG A 15 -5.29 -7.04 -1.34
CA ARG A 15 -6.10 -8.24 -1.26
C ARG A 15 -7.23 -8.04 -0.28
N ARG A 16 -8.47 -8.29 -0.69
CA ARG A 16 -9.62 -8.28 0.21
C ARG A 16 -9.70 -9.62 0.95
N GLU A 17 -9.81 -9.59 2.27
CA GLU A 17 -10.04 -10.77 3.09
C GLU A 17 -11.55 -10.98 3.24
N LEU A 18 -12.09 -12.01 2.58
CA LEU A 18 -13.53 -12.32 2.62
C LEU A 18 -13.87 -13.26 3.78
N ALA A 19 -12.92 -14.12 4.15
CA ALA A 19 -12.96 -14.99 5.30
C ALA A 19 -11.52 -15.27 5.76
N LYS A 20 -11.33 -15.77 6.98
CA LYS A 20 -9.99 -16.05 7.53
C LYS A 20 -9.21 -16.96 6.58
N GLY A 21 -8.10 -16.46 6.06
CA GLY A 21 -7.23 -17.21 5.13
C GLY A 21 -7.74 -17.26 3.68
N HIS A 22 -8.93 -16.73 3.38
CA HIS A 22 -9.44 -16.59 2.02
C HIS A 22 -9.33 -15.14 1.56
N ARG A 23 -8.38 -14.90 0.65
CA ARG A 23 -8.00 -13.57 0.18
C ARG A 23 -8.09 -13.51 -1.33
N VAL A 24 -8.72 -12.46 -1.84
CA VAL A 24 -8.82 -12.20 -3.28
C VAL A 24 -7.92 -11.03 -3.60
N HIS A 25 -7.01 -11.18 -4.56
CA HIS A 25 -6.25 -10.06 -5.11
C HIS A 25 -7.17 -9.18 -5.93
N THR A 26 -7.35 -7.93 -5.51
CA THR A 26 -8.27 -7.00 -6.15
C THR A 26 -7.51 -5.95 -6.97
N TYR A 27 -6.47 -5.36 -6.39
CA TYR A 27 -5.76 -4.25 -7.03
C TYR A 27 -4.25 -4.39 -6.94
N THR A 28 -3.57 -3.76 -7.91
CA THR A 28 -2.13 -3.48 -7.86
C THR A 28 -1.93 -2.01 -8.21
N GLU A 29 -1.35 -1.26 -7.28
CA GLU A 29 -0.86 0.09 -7.52
C GLU A 29 0.63 0.02 -7.85
N ARG A 30 1.04 0.79 -8.87
CA ARG A 30 2.45 1.06 -9.17
C ARG A 30 2.76 2.45 -8.63
N ALA A 31 3.57 2.53 -7.58
CA ALA A 31 3.94 3.77 -6.94
C ALA A 31 5.41 4.11 -7.22
N GLU A 32 5.70 5.39 -7.47
CA GLU A 32 7.05 5.95 -7.48
C GLU A 32 7.18 6.84 -6.26
N ASP A 33 7.69 6.28 -5.16
CA ASP A 33 7.60 6.90 -3.85
C ASP A 33 8.85 6.62 -3.00
N MET A 34 9.39 7.67 -2.40
CA MET A 34 10.56 7.65 -1.54
C MET A 34 10.26 7.26 -0.09
N GLY A 35 9.01 7.31 0.36
CA GLY A 35 8.65 7.09 1.77
C GLY A 35 9.03 5.69 2.29
N PHE A 36 9.05 4.69 1.41
CA PHE A 36 9.53 3.33 1.72
C PHE A 36 11.06 3.19 1.74
N CYS A 37 11.80 4.23 1.37
CA CYS A 37 13.26 4.25 1.31
C CYS A 37 13.90 5.03 2.47
N PHE A 38 13.12 5.73 3.29
CA PHE A 38 13.66 6.49 4.41
C PHE A 38 14.16 5.57 5.54
N SER A 39 15.44 5.66 5.86
CA SER A 39 16.00 5.02 7.06
C SER A 39 15.42 5.65 8.31
N GLN A 40 14.95 4.80 9.21
CA GLN A 40 14.46 5.18 10.52
C GLN A 40 15.43 4.74 11.61
N PRO A 41 15.40 5.36 12.80
CA PRO A 41 16.15 4.87 13.95
C PRO A 41 15.87 3.37 14.18
N PRO A 42 16.89 2.58 14.60
CA PRO A 42 16.69 1.18 14.95
C PRO A 42 15.50 1.01 15.91
N GLY A 43 14.58 0.11 15.57
CA GLY A 43 13.36 -0.13 16.34
C GLY A 43 12.12 0.68 15.92
N ARG A 44 12.24 1.67 15.02
CA ARG A 44 11.09 2.44 14.49
C ARG A 44 10.75 2.14 13.03
N GLU A 45 11.63 1.47 12.31
CA GLU A 45 11.47 1.17 10.88
C GLU A 45 10.17 0.41 10.58
N GLN A 46 9.89 -0.66 11.33
CA GLN A 46 8.66 -1.43 11.12
C GLN A 46 7.40 -0.59 11.37
N GLN A 47 7.41 0.24 12.41
CA GLN A 47 6.29 1.11 12.74
C GLN A 47 6.07 2.17 11.64
N TRP A 48 7.16 2.77 11.15
CA TRP A 48 7.12 3.69 10.02
C TRP A 48 6.52 3.04 8.78
N LEU A 49 7.02 1.86 8.38
CA LEU A 49 6.51 1.14 7.22
C LEU A 49 5.02 0.82 7.36
N VAL A 50 4.55 0.44 8.56
CA VAL A 50 3.14 0.17 8.80
C VAL A 50 2.29 1.44 8.64
N HIS A 51 2.70 2.55 9.27
CA HIS A 51 1.96 3.82 9.18
C HIS A 51 1.94 4.37 7.76
N TYR A 52 3.09 4.35 7.10
CA TYR A 52 3.23 4.85 5.74
C TYR A 52 2.39 4.02 4.76
N THR A 53 2.48 2.69 4.83
CA THR A 53 1.66 1.79 3.99
C THR A 53 0.17 2.02 4.22
N ARG A 54 -0.26 2.24 5.46
CA ARG A 54 -1.66 2.55 5.75
C ARG A 54 -2.10 3.84 5.06
N ALA A 55 -1.31 4.91 5.16
CA ALA A 55 -1.65 6.19 4.52
C ALA A 55 -1.76 6.06 2.99
N CYS A 56 -0.80 5.39 2.34
CA CYS A 56 -0.88 5.11 0.90
C CYS A 56 -2.11 4.27 0.56
N ALA A 57 -2.43 3.29 1.40
CA ALA A 57 -3.57 2.42 1.15
C ALA A 57 -4.91 3.12 1.32
N GLU A 58 -5.07 3.98 2.32
CA GLU A 58 -6.28 4.78 2.52
C GLU A 58 -6.55 5.72 1.33
N ASP A 59 -5.51 6.42 0.86
CA ASP A 59 -5.60 7.27 -0.34
C ASP A 59 -5.98 6.46 -1.59
N PHE A 60 -5.30 5.35 -1.84
CA PHE A 60 -5.59 4.52 -3.01
C PHE A 60 -7.00 3.91 -2.97
N LEU A 61 -7.40 3.34 -1.82
CA LEU A 61 -8.71 2.72 -1.65
C LEU A 61 -9.85 3.73 -1.76
N TYR A 62 -9.61 4.99 -1.34
CA TYR A 62 -10.52 6.10 -1.59
C TYR A 62 -10.65 6.38 -3.09
N ARG A 63 -9.52 6.58 -3.79
CA ARG A 63 -9.50 6.93 -5.23
C ARG A 63 -10.17 5.88 -6.13
N VAL A 64 -10.11 4.61 -5.77
CA VAL A 64 -10.73 3.52 -6.53
C VAL A 64 -12.10 3.11 -6.01
N GLU A 65 -12.67 3.88 -5.08
CA GLU A 65 -13.98 3.63 -4.47
C GLU A 65 -14.10 2.19 -3.94
N ALA A 66 -13.05 1.71 -3.28
CA ALA A 66 -12.98 0.33 -2.83
C ALA A 66 -14.06 0.05 -1.76
N PRO A 67 -14.70 -1.13 -1.78
CA PRO A 67 -15.70 -1.48 -0.79
C PRO A 67 -15.08 -1.62 0.60
N SER A 68 -15.85 -1.24 1.62
CA SER A 68 -15.53 -1.49 3.02
C SER A 68 -15.17 -2.96 3.29
N GLY A 69 -14.26 -3.19 4.23
CA GLY A 69 -13.86 -4.53 4.64
C GLY A 69 -12.44 -4.63 5.16
N ASP A 70 -11.99 -5.87 5.37
CA ASP A 70 -10.61 -6.16 5.75
C ASP A 70 -9.74 -6.31 4.50
N TRP A 71 -8.59 -5.63 4.53
CA TRP A 71 -7.62 -5.59 3.45
C TRP A 71 -6.24 -6.02 3.95
N ILE A 72 -5.58 -6.82 3.12
CA ILE A 72 -4.18 -7.17 3.25
C ILE A 72 -3.42 -6.41 2.17
N VAL A 73 -2.54 -5.51 2.60
CA VAL A 73 -1.78 -4.64 1.72
C VAL A 73 -0.32 -5.05 1.79
N SER A 74 0.25 -5.43 0.66
CA SER A 74 1.64 -5.89 0.55
C SER A 74 2.44 -4.98 -0.36
N VAL A 75 3.55 -4.45 0.13
CA VAL A 75 4.45 -3.56 -0.61
C VAL A 75 5.68 -4.32 -1.05
N TYR A 76 6.05 -4.16 -2.31
CA TYR A 76 7.23 -4.74 -2.91
C TYR A 76 8.03 -3.66 -3.61
N ARG A 77 9.35 -3.59 -3.38
CA ARG A 77 10.25 -2.81 -4.22
C ARG A 77 10.49 -3.54 -5.55
N ARG A 78 10.62 -2.78 -6.64
CA ARG A 78 10.86 -3.27 -7.99
C ARG A 78 12.17 -2.75 -8.59
N PRO A 79 13.30 -3.42 -8.33
CA PRO A 79 14.58 -3.09 -8.93
C PRO A 79 14.60 -3.19 -10.46
N PRO A 80 15.57 -2.53 -11.12
CA PRO A 80 15.73 -2.59 -12.57
C PRO A 80 15.84 -4.01 -13.14
N ASP A 81 16.30 -4.97 -12.33
CA ASP A 81 16.39 -6.39 -12.67
C ASP A 81 15.03 -7.11 -12.70
N ARG A 82 13.93 -6.39 -12.45
CA ARG A 82 12.54 -6.88 -12.39
C ARG A 82 12.28 -7.88 -11.27
N SER A 83 13.21 -8.04 -10.33
CA SER A 83 12.95 -8.76 -9.09
C SER A 83 11.88 -8.04 -8.25
N ARG A 84 11.29 -8.75 -7.31
CA ARG A 84 10.34 -8.19 -6.34
C ARG A 84 10.87 -8.44 -4.95
N GLN A 85 11.18 -7.37 -4.24
CA GLN A 85 11.66 -7.46 -2.86
C GLN A 85 10.53 -7.05 -1.93
N HIS A 86 10.05 -7.99 -1.12
CA HIS A 86 9.01 -7.70 -0.12
C HIS A 86 9.53 -6.69 0.91
N ILE A 87 8.74 -5.66 1.18
CA ILE A 87 9.07 -4.60 2.15
C ILE A 87 8.23 -4.77 3.42
N VAL A 88 6.90 -4.80 3.27
CA VAL A 88 5.98 -4.90 4.39
C VAL A 88 4.64 -5.46 3.93
N THR A 89 3.97 -6.20 4.82
CA THR A 89 2.56 -6.56 4.66
C THR A 89 1.81 -6.10 5.89
N ILE A 90 0.73 -5.36 5.69
CA ILE A 90 -0.17 -4.95 6.77
C ILE A 90 -1.56 -5.54 6.57
N ARG A 91 -2.27 -5.72 7.68
CA ARG A 91 -3.73 -5.88 7.67
C ARG A 91 -4.34 -4.57 8.14
N MET A 92 -5.35 -4.09 7.42
CA MET A 92 -6.12 -2.91 7.80
C MET A 92 -7.60 -3.13 7.54
N ARG A 93 -8.43 -2.44 8.32
CA ARG A 93 -9.87 -2.34 8.06
C ARG A 93 -10.12 -1.03 7.33
N TRP A 94 -10.69 -1.12 6.14
CA TRP A 94 -11.11 0.02 5.33
C TRP A 94 -12.60 0.27 5.54
N GLN A 95 -12.96 1.54 5.71
CA GLN A 95 -14.35 1.99 5.69
C GLN A 95 -14.46 2.99 4.54
N ALA A 96 -15.17 2.59 3.49
CA ALA A 96 -15.50 3.51 2.42
C ALA A 96 -16.26 4.71 3.02
N PRO A 97 -15.91 5.95 2.64
CA PRO A 97 -16.72 7.10 2.97
C PRO A 97 -18.15 6.88 2.50
N ASP A 98 -19.12 7.35 3.27
CA ASP A 98 -20.51 7.33 2.87
C ASP A 98 -20.67 8.27 1.67
N GLN A 99 -20.88 7.72 0.48
CA GLN A 99 -20.93 8.49 -0.78
C GLN A 99 -22.17 9.43 -0.83
N ASP A 100 -23.12 9.27 0.09
CA ASP A 100 -24.32 10.10 0.24
C ASP A 100 -24.17 11.27 1.23
N ALA A 101 -23.04 11.40 1.94
CA ALA A 101 -22.84 12.44 2.94
C ALA A 101 -22.49 13.84 2.36
N ASP A 102 -22.31 13.95 1.03
CA ASP A 102 -21.87 15.18 0.36
C ASP A 102 -22.93 15.75 -0.62
N VAL A 103 -24.21 15.65 -0.25
CA VAL A 103 -25.30 16.41 -0.88
C VAL A 103 -25.96 17.33 0.15
N THR A 104 -25.19 18.13 0.89
CA THR A 104 -25.63 19.43 1.43
C THR A 104 -24.41 20.19 1.97
N ARG A 105 -23.82 21.08 1.18
CA ARG A 105 -23.17 22.30 1.67
C ARG A 105 -23.05 23.36 0.60
#